data_AF-A0A6L4AVG5-F1
#
_entry.id   AF-A0A6L4AVG5-F1
#
_cell.length_a   1.000
_cell.length_b   1.000
_cell.length_c   1.000
_cell.angle_alpha   90.00
_cell.angle_beta   90.00
_cell.angle_gamma   90.00
#
_symmetry.space_group_name_H-M   'P 1'
#
loop_
_entity.id
_entity.type
_entity.pdbx_description
1 polymer ?
#
loop_
_entity_poly.entity_id
_entity_poly.type
_entity_poly.pdbx_seq_one_letter_code
_entity_poly.pdbx_strand_id
1 'polypeptide(L)' 'MTEQERREAESRIQLVFELVEDGIAVTRERLRRELPDVSPAEIERRIEAWLASRTQAPLGDAEGRPMRWPRE' A
#
# COMPACT_ATOMS: atom_id res chain seq x y z
N MET A 1 4.10 -25.83 12.18
CA MET A 1 2.98 -25.23 11.44
C MET A 1 2.19 -26.36 10.81
N THR A 2 0.91 -26.48 11.14
CA THR A 2 -0.02 -27.45 10.57
C THR A 2 -0.49 -26.98 9.19
N GLU A 3 -1.07 -27.88 8.40
CA GLU A 3 -1.66 -27.53 7.10
C GLU A 3 -2.82 -26.54 7.24
N GLN A 4 -3.58 -26.62 8.34
CA GLN A 4 -4.64 -25.66 8.66
C GLN A 4 -4.07 -24.25 8.89
N GLU A 5 -3.04 -24.15 9.73
CA GLU A 5 -2.37 -22.87 10.02
C GLU A 5 -1.77 -22.23 8.75
N ARG A 6 -1.23 -23.06 7.83
CA ARG A 6 -0.72 -22.58 6.54
C ARG A 6 -1.82 -21.97 5.68
N ARG A 7 -2.97 -22.65 5.55
CA ARG A 7 -4.11 -22.16 4.75
C ARG A 7 -4.70 -20.87 5.30
N GLU A 8 -4.78 -20.75 6.62
CA GLU A 8 -5.24 -19.52 7.27
C GLU A 8 -4.28 -18.36 7.02
N ALA A 9 -2.97 -18.62 7.08
CA ALA A 9 -1.96 -17.61 6.74
C ALA A 9 -2.06 -17.16 5.28
N GLU A 10 -2.24 -18.10 4.34
CA GLU A 10 -2.44 -17.79 2.92
C GLU A 10 -3.69 -16.95 2.67
N SER A 11 -4.81 -17.33 3.28
CA SER A 11 -6.07 -16.60 3.15
C SER A 11 -5.95 -15.17 3.69
N ARG A 12 -5.25 -14.98 4.81
CA ARG A 12 -4.98 -13.66 5.37
C ARG A 12 -4.11 -12.81 4.46
N ILE A 13 -3.08 -13.41 3.85
CA ILE A 13 -2.19 -12.69 2.93
C ILE A 13 -2.96 -12.26 1.67
N GLN A 14 -3.78 -13.16 1.10
CA GLN A 14 -4.64 -12.85 -0.04
C GLN A 14 -5.58 -11.68 0.27
N LEU A 15 -6.27 -11.75 1.41
CA LEU A 15 -7.15 -10.67 1.87
C LEU A 15 -6.42 -9.33 2.02
N VAL A 16 -5.18 -9.35 2.53
CA VAL A 16 -4.37 -8.13 2.64
C VAL A 16 -4.09 -7.53 1.26
N PHE A 17 -3.76 -8.34 0.26
CA PHE A 17 -3.53 -7.83 -1.09
C PHE A 17 -4.81 -7.24 -1.70
N GLU A 18 -5.94 -7.92 -1.55
CA GLU A 18 -7.25 -7.41 -2.01
C GLU A 18 -7.56 -6.04 -1.38
N LEU A 19 -7.40 -5.92 -0.06
CA LEU A 19 -7.65 -4.66 0.65
C LEU A 19 -6.71 -3.53 0.20
N VAL A 20 -5.45 -3.85 -0.11
CA VAL A 20 -4.49 -2.86 -0.62
C VAL A 20 -4.89 -2.39 -2.02
N GLU A 21 -5.28 -3.31 -2.91
CA GLU A 21 -5.73 -2.98 -4.26
C GLU A 21 -6.98 -2.08 -4.25
N ASP A 22 -7.97 -2.43 -3.43
CA ASP A 22 -9.18 -1.63 -3.23
C ASP A 22 -8.86 -0.23 -2.67
N GLY A 23 -7.97 -0.16 -1.67
CA GLY A 23 -7.53 1.10 -1.10
C GLY A 23 -6.84 2.02 -2.11
N ILE A 24 -6.02 1.44 -3.01
CA ILE A 24 -5.39 2.17 -4.11
C ILE A 24 -6.45 2.67 -5.11
N ALA A 25 -7.44 1.84 -5.46
CA ALA A 25 -8.51 2.22 -6.38
C ALA A 25 -9.34 3.40 -5.85
N VAL A 26 -9.73 3.36 -4.58
CA VAL A 26 -10.46 4.44 -3.90
C VAL A 26 -9.62 5.72 -3.85
N THR A 27 -8.34 5.61 -3.51
CA THR A 27 -7.44 6.76 -3.42
C THR A 27 -7.23 7.42 -4.79
N ARG A 28 -7.08 6.61 -5.84
CA ARG A 28 -6.97 7.09 -7.23
C ARG A 28 -8.21 7.91 -7.63
N GLU A 29 -9.39 7.37 -7.35
CA GLU A 29 -10.64 8.03 -7.70
C GLU A 29 -10.85 9.32 -6.90
N ARG A 30 -10.50 9.32 -5.60
CA ARG A 30 -10.47 10.55 -4.80
C ARG A 30 -9.56 11.61 -5.44
N LEU A 31 -8.33 11.25 -5.80
CA LEU A 31 -7.37 12.19 -6.40
C LEU A 31 -7.87 12.75 -7.74
N ARG A 32 -8.51 11.93 -8.58
CA ARG A 32 -9.11 12.43 -9.84
C ARG A 32 -10.20 13.47 -9.61
N ARG A 33 -11.01 13.31 -8.55
CA ARG A 33 -12.07 14.26 -8.19
C ARG A 33 -11.51 15.56 -7.60
N GLU A 34 -10.49 15.44 -6.76
CA GLU A 34 -9.85 16.60 -6.12
C GLU A 34 -8.96 17.38 -7.09
N LEU A 35 -8.44 16.73 -8.13
CA LEU A 35 -7.43 17.26 -9.05
C LEU A 35 -7.80 16.97 -10.52
N PRO A 36 -8.89 17.54 -11.04
CA PRO A 36 -9.42 17.18 -12.36
C PRO A 36 -8.46 17.53 -13.52
N ASP A 37 -7.63 18.57 -13.37
CA ASP A 37 -6.71 19.04 -14.42
C ASP A 37 -5.35 18.33 -14.41
N VAL A 38 -5.14 17.42 -13.46
CA VAL A 38 -3.86 16.75 -13.27
C VAL A 38 -3.77 15.52 -14.18
N SER A 39 -2.60 15.33 -14.79
CA SER A 39 -2.40 14.21 -15.71
C SER A 39 -2.48 12.86 -14.98
N PRO A 40 -2.89 11.77 -15.67
CA PRO A 40 -2.91 10.44 -15.08
C PRO A 40 -1.56 10.02 -14.48
N ALA A 41 -0.44 10.40 -15.09
CA ALA A 41 0.89 10.09 -14.60
C ALA A 41 1.21 10.78 -13.26
N GLU A 42 0.74 12.01 -13.07
CA GLU A 42 0.93 12.73 -11.80
C GLU A 42 0.01 12.18 -10.70
N ILE A 43 -1.17 11.65 -11.04
CA ILE A 43 -2.03 10.92 -10.10
C ILE A 43 -1.29 9.66 -9.59
N GLU A 44 -0.70 8.86 -10.48
CA GLU A 44 0.06 7.66 -10.06
C GLU A 44 1.26 8.05 -9.17
N ARG A 45 2.02 9.09 -9.52
CA ARG A 45 3.11 9.61 -8.64
C ARG A 45 2.62 9.99 -7.24
N ARG A 46 1.43 10.57 -7.13
CA ARG A 46 0.82 10.91 -5.83
C ARG A 46 0.36 9.69 -5.05
N ILE A 47 -0.12 8.64 -5.73
CA ILE A 47 -0.43 7.35 -5.11
C ILE A 47 0.85 6.71 -4.57
N GLU A 48 1.94 6.70 -5.35
CA GLU A 48 3.24 6.20 -4.89
C GLU A 48 3.73 6.97 -3.66
N ALA A 49 3.63 8.30 -3.67
CA ALA A 49 3.98 9.14 -2.53
C ALA A 49 3.10 8.84 -1.31
N TRP A 50 1.79 8.60 -1.52
CA TRP A 50 0.86 8.22 -0.45
C TRP A 50 1.19 6.85 0.15
N LEU A 51 1.48 5.84 -0.69
CA LEU A 51 1.91 4.51 -0.25
C LEU A 51 3.24 4.56 0.53
N ALA A 52 4.15 5.45 0.13
CA ALA A 52 5.39 5.70 0.86
C ALA A 52 5.15 6.48 2.17
N SER A 53 4.13 7.34 2.21
CA SER A 53 3.78 8.14 3.40
C SER A 53 2.99 7.30 4.40
N ARG A 54 3.64 6.85 5.46
CA ARG A 54 2.93 6.26 6.60
C ARG A 54 2.60 7.33 7.63
N THR A 55 1.52 8.08 7.44
CA THR A 55 1.17 9.22 8.31
C THR A 55 1.04 8.84 9.79
N GLN A 56 0.53 7.64 10.07
CA GLN A 56 0.36 7.13 11.44
C GLN A 56 1.57 6.37 11.99
N ALA A 57 2.54 6.03 11.12
CA ALA A 57 3.74 5.30 11.51
C ALA A 57 4.92 5.68 10.59
N PRO A 58 5.44 6.92 10.68
CA PRO A 58 6.44 7.44 9.73
C PRO A 58 7.74 6.60 9.67
N LEU A 59 8.01 5.84 10.74
CA LEU A 59 9.15 4.93 10.87
C LEU A 59 8.77 3.44 10.76
N GLY A 60 7.47 3.14 10.58
CA GLY A 60 6.89 1.81 10.62
C GLY A 60 6.43 1.36 12.01
N ASP A 61 5.53 0.37 12.05
CA ASP A 61 5.01 -0.24 13.29
C ASP A 61 5.93 -1.31 13.89
N ALA A 62 7.07 -1.55 13.23
CA ALA A 62 8.09 -2.49 13.67
C ALA A 62 9.36 -1.74 14.04
N GLU A 63 10.06 -2.19 15.08
CA GLU A 63 11.37 -1.67 15.43
C GLU A 63 12.36 -1.89 14.25
N GLY A 64 12.94 -0.81 13.73
CA GLY A 64 13.93 -0.90 12.65
C GLY A 64 14.19 0.42 11.93
N ARG A 65 15.28 0.48 11.14
CA ARG A 65 15.54 1.58 10.20
C ARG A 65 14.89 1.25 8.84
N PRO A 66 14.09 2.15 8.26
CA PRO A 66 13.61 2.01 6.88
C PRO A 66 14.79 1.84 5.92
N MET A 67 14.73 0.84 5.04
CA MET A 67 15.74 0.62 3.99
C MET A 67 15.07 0.45 2.64
N ARG A 68 15.72 0.90 1.57
CA ARG A 68 15.29 0.59 0.20
C ARG A 68 15.58 -0.88 -0.11
N TRP A 69 14.66 -1.49 -0.86
CA TRP A 69 14.88 -2.78 -1.52
C TRP A 69 15.09 -2.52 -3.03
N PRO A 70 15.99 -3.25 -3.72
CA PRO A 70 16.88 -4.30 -3.22
C PRO A 70 17.95 -3.75 -2.28
N ARG A 71 18.39 -4.59 -1.34
CA ARG A 71 19.58 -4.30 -0.53
C ARG A 71 20.79 -4.62 -1.41
N GLU A 72 21.50 -3.59 -1.85
CA GLU A 72 22.85 -3.75 -2.39
C GLU A 72 23.83 -4.17 -1.29
#